data_AF-A0A2T7PI55-F1
#
_entry.id   AF-A0A2T7PI55-F1
#
_cell.length_a   1.000
_cell.length_b   1.000
_cell.length_c   1.000
_cell.angle_alpha   90.00
_cell.angle_beta   90.00
_cell.angle_gamma   90.00
#
_symmetry.space_group_name_H-M   'P 1'
#
loop_
_entity.id
_entity.type
_entity.pdbx_description
1 polymer ?
#
loop_
_entity_poly.entity_id
_entity_poly.type
_entity_poly.pdbx_seq_one_letter_code
_entity_poly.pdbx_strand_id
1 'polypeptide(L)'
;MLAMLATNYIPLVFNHVIMAFYGTSPTHLCHITSAAAPDNDTMQGHNDSRNITYNNMTVLAETPVGTCSSRLFLASGDNVTVTCQHGRDRWEYMAMYGEHTIVSEWDLVCERKSLGSLATTIYFCGVMLGGILFGHVADHVGRLPVMLGTLYTSVAVGVGLAFVPTYPIFAVLRFVQGVLMQGLQTSTYIAAMEMFVPRQRPAVGATMECTWGAAVMVLPGLARLLRNWRHLQLVISVPSALVVFYIWTVDLPTACCRSPALAGPQWPPRQGRSAGPACGQGQQDPFPKDVWQLVEREAATAAASPEAGTTFGTWCAHLTYVGVHSSSSTFGSGVKLEDVSTALAITGRFFTAGLFSVIFVYTTELYPTVIRNIGMGTCTFWARLGGVIAPQINQLGTGSEVKVPVMFFGCMVLVGGGLLLLLPDTHNQQLPDTVQDVENSHYNGMEIQSSTTCP
;
A
#
# COMPACT_ATOMS: atom_id res chain seq x y z
N MET A 1 1.21 -1.06 -23.37
CA MET A 1 2.29 -1.29 -22.37
C MET A 1 2.01 -0.61 -21.03
N LEU A 2 1.78 0.71 -20.96
CA LEU A 2 1.49 1.43 -19.70
C LEU A 2 0.33 0.83 -18.91
N ALA A 3 -0.80 0.59 -19.55
CA ALA A 3 -1.98 -0.03 -18.91
C ALA A 3 -1.69 -1.43 -18.31
N MET A 4 -0.74 -2.17 -18.89
CA MET A 4 -0.32 -3.49 -18.41
C MET A 4 0.57 -3.39 -17.17
N LEU A 5 1.51 -2.45 -17.15
CA LEU A 5 2.30 -2.17 -15.94
C LEU A 5 1.42 -1.61 -14.81
N ALA A 6 0.43 -0.79 -15.15
CA ALA A 6 -0.54 -0.28 -14.19
C ALA A 6 -1.39 -1.40 -13.56
N THR A 7 -1.66 -2.50 -14.28
CA THR A 7 -2.44 -3.63 -13.74
C THR A 7 -1.72 -4.37 -12.62
N ASN A 8 -0.38 -4.29 -12.53
CA ASN A 8 0.40 -4.81 -11.38
C ASN A 8 0.03 -4.11 -10.06
N TYR A 9 -0.52 -2.89 -10.10
CA TYR A 9 -0.94 -2.18 -8.90
C TYR A 9 -2.22 -2.75 -8.29
N ILE A 10 -3.04 -3.47 -9.06
CA ILE A 10 -4.27 -4.10 -8.53
C ILE A 10 -3.96 -5.10 -7.41
N PRO A 11 -3.13 -6.15 -7.62
CA PRO A 11 -2.82 -7.10 -6.56
C PRO A 11 -2.01 -6.48 -5.43
N LEU A 12 -1.20 -5.46 -5.72
CA LEU A 12 -0.49 -4.68 -4.71
C LEU A 12 -1.46 -4.01 -3.75
N VAL A 13 -2.43 -3.26 -4.27
CA VAL A 13 -3.45 -2.55 -3.48
C VAL A 13 -4.28 -3.50 -2.66
N PHE A 14 -4.76 -4.57 -3.30
CA PHE A 14 -5.57 -5.56 -2.62
C PHE A 14 -4.82 -6.10 -1.41
N ASN A 15 -3.56 -6.54 -1.55
CA ASN A 15 -2.80 -7.05 -0.42
C ASN A 15 -2.45 -6.00 0.65
N HIS A 16 -2.33 -4.73 0.29
CA HIS A 16 -2.11 -3.64 1.25
C HIS A 16 -3.35 -3.33 2.11
N VAL A 17 -4.56 -3.46 1.56
CA VAL A 17 -5.79 -2.97 2.20
C VAL A 17 -6.68 -4.10 2.72
N ILE A 18 -6.49 -5.34 2.26
CA ILE A 18 -7.35 -6.49 2.57
C ILE A 18 -7.49 -6.78 4.08
N MET A 19 -6.49 -6.44 4.92
CA MET A 19 -6.58 -6.55 6.38
C MET A 19 -7.72 -5.70 6.99
N ALA A 20 -8.14 -4.63 6.31
CA ALA A 20 -9.26 -3.81 6.77
C ALA A 20 -10.61 -4.55 6.73
N PHE A 21 -10.71 -5.66 5.98
CA PHE A 21 -11.96 -6.40 5.82
C PHE A 21 -12.00 -7.61 6.76
N TYR A 22 -11.08 -8.56 6.63
CA TYR A 22 -11.11 -9.75 7.49
C TYR A 22 -10.37 -9.56 8.83
N GLY A 23 -9.71 -8.43 9.07
CA GLY A 23 -9.10 -8.09 10.36
C GLY A 23 -10.08 -7.41 11.32
N THR A 24 -11.33 -7.19 10.88
CA THR A 24 -12.39 -6.66 11.72
C THR A 24 -12.79 -7.70 12.76
N SER A 25 -12.94 -7.23 14.01
CA SER A 25 -13.49 -8.05 15.09
C SER A 25 -15.01 -7.97 15.05
N PRO A 26 -15.74 -9.04 14.68
CA PRO A 26 -17.18 -9.05 14.81
C PRO A 26 -17.58 -8.95 16.28
N THR A 27 -18.83 -8.55 16.51
CA THR A 27 -19.42 -8.61 17.85
C THR A 27 -19.37 -10.04 18.36
N HIS A 28 -18.86 -10.21 19.58
CA HIS A 28 -18.58 -11.51 20.18
C HIS A 28 -19.29 -11.62 21.52
N LEU A 29 -19.71 -12.83 21.83
CA LEU A 29 -20.28 -13.26 23.08
C LEU A 29 -19.42 -14.40 23.63
N CYS A 30 -19.17 -14.38 24.93
CA CYS A 30 -18.46 -15.44 25.60
C CYS A 30 -19.43 -16.35 26.36
N HIS A 31 -19.26 -17.66 26.20
CA HIS A 31 -19.90 -18.68 27.03
C HIS A 31 -18.89 -19.24 28.01
N ILE A 32 -19.09 -18.93 29.30
CA ILE A 32 -18.25 -19.42 30.38
C ILE A 32 -18.62 -20.89 30.63
N THR A 33 -17.69 -21.80 30.36
CA THR A 33 -17.90 -23.23 30.63
C THR A 33 -17.40 -23.57 32.03
N SER A 34 -18.34 -23.73 32.96
CA SER A 34 -18.12 -24.58 34.14
C SER A 34 -19.18 -25.69 34.10
N ALA A 35 -18.88 -26.86 34.67
CA ALA A 35 -19.55 -28.13 34.37
C ALA A 35 -21.10 -28.10 34.43
N ALA A 36 -21.70 -29.00 33.64
CA ALA A 36 -23.12 -29.10 33.27
C ALA A 36 -24.13 -28.69 34.37
N ALA A 37 -25.04 -27.79 33.99
CA ALA A 37 -26.25 -27.50 34.76
C ALA A 37 -27.17 -28.73 34.78
N PRO A 38 -27.62 -29.19 35.96
CA PRO A 38 -28.86 -29.95 36.03
C PRO A 38 -30.03 -29.01 35.73
N ASP A 39 -30.95 -29.48 34.89
CA ASP A 39 -32.23 -28.82 34.63
C ASP A 39 -33.01 -28.60 35.93
N ASN A 40 -33.78 -27.50 35.92
CA ASN A 40 -34.76 -27.03 36.90
C ASN A 40 -34.21 -26.11 37.99
N ASP A 41 -34.24 -24.80 37.71
CA ASP A 41 -35.11 -23.87 38.45
C ASP A 41 -35.17 -22.52 37.72
N THR A 42 -36.40 -22.07 37.45
CA THR A 42 -36.69 -20.79 36.80
C THR A 42 -36.56 -19.64 37.81
N MET A 43 -35.49 -18.86 37.71
CA MET A 43 -35.45 -17.50 38.26
C MET A 43 -35.75 -16.47 37.18
N GLN A 44 -36.59 -15.50 37.54
CA GLN A 44 -37.23 -14.56 36.64
C GLN A 44 -36.23 -13.49 36.18
N GLY A 45 -35.92 -13.50 34.89
CA GLY A 45 -34.80 -12.78 34.29
C GLY A 45 -34.98 -11.27 34.15
N HIS A 46 -33.87 -10.55 34.32
CA HIS A 46 -33.61 -9.32 33.58
C HIS A 46 -33.37 -9.72 32.11
N ASN A 47 -33.83 -8.92 31.14
CA ASN A 47 -34.01 -9.33 29.73
C ASN A 47 -32.77 -9.89 28.99
N ASP A 48 -31.58 -9.89 29.57
CA ASP A 48 -30.34 -10.46 29.00
C ASP A 48 -29.53 -11.36 29.97
N SER A 49 -30.14 -11.83 31.07
CA SER A 49 -29.46 -12.67 32.08
C SER A 49 -29.63 -14.18 31.83
N ARG A 50 -28.54 -14.95 31.94
CA ARG A 50 -28.52 -16.42 31.76
C ARG A 50 -28.05 -17.14 33.03
N ASN A 51 -28.61 -18.31 33.33
CA ASN A 51 -28.12 -19.18 34.41
C ASN A 51 -26.81 -19.86 33.97
N ILE A 52 -25.72 -19.62 34.68
CA ILE A 52 -24.41 -20.24 34.45
C ILE A 52 -23.96 -20.92 35.74
N THR A 53 -23.36 -22.11 35.65
CA THR A 53 -22.70 -22.72 36.81
C THR A 53 -21.34 -22.05 37.02
N TYR A 54 -21.04 -21.62 38.24
CA TYR A 54 -19.75 -21.07 38.65
C TYR A 54 -19.39 -21.65 40.01
N ASN A 55 -18.20 -22.29 40.13
CA ASN A 55 -17.78 -22.99 41.35
C ASN A 55 -18.84 -23.95 41.92
N ASN A 56 -19.48 -24.75 41.04
CA ASN A 56 -20.51 -25.72 41.40
C ASN A 56 -21.84 -25.12 41.91
N MET A 57 -22.08 -23.83 41.69
CA MET A 57 -23.32 -23.12 42.01
C MET A 57 -23.93 -22.51 40.74
N THR A 58 -25.25 -22.56 40.56
CA THR A 58 -25.93 -21.82 39.48
C THR A 58 -26.09 -20.35 39.85
N VAL A 59 -25.54 -19.46 39.05
CA VAL A 59 -25.57 -18.00 39.23
C VAL A 59 -26.15 -17.32 37.99
N LEU A 60 -26.79 -16.17 38.20
CA LEU A 60 -27.26 -15.33 37.08
C LEU A 60 -26.06 -14.56 36.53
N ALA A 61 -25.85 -14.65 35.23
CA ALA A 61 -24.79 -13.92 34.54
C ALA A 61 -25.38 -12.96 33.51
N GLU A 62 -24.90 -11.72 33.54
CA GLU A 62 -25.08 -10.73 32.48
C GLU A 62 -23.79 -10.73 31.64
N THR A 63 -23.91 -11.14 30.38
CA THR A 63 -22.81 -11.22 29.41
C THR A 63 -23.02 -10.12 28.35
N PRO A 64 -22.44 -8.91 28.53
CA PRO A 64 -22.64 -7.83 27.58
C PRO A 64 -21.96 -8.15 26.24
N VAL A 65 -22.68 -7.95 25.14
CA VAL A 65 -22.16 -8.19 23.79
C VAL A 65 -20.97 -7.27 23.51
N GLY A 66 -19.90 -7.82 22.93
CA GLY A 66 -18.69 -7.07 22.58
C GLY A 66 -17.77 -6.74 23.76
N THR A 67 -18.05 -7.29 24.95
CA THR A 67 -17.17 -7.17 26.11
C THR A 67 -16.51 -8.50 26.45
N CYS A 68 -15.33 -8.39 27.06
CA CYS A 68 -14.47 -9.51 27.43
C CYS A 68 -14.71 -10.03 28.85
N SER A 69 -15.68 -9.46 29.54
CA SER A 69 -16.00 -9.74 30.94
C SER A 69 -17.50 -9.93 31.10
N SER A 70 -17.86 -10.90 31.94
CA SER A 70 -19.24 -11.15 32.32
C SER A 70 -19.44 -10.79 33.79
N ARG A 71 -20.61 -10.25 34.11
CA ARG A 71 -21.00 -9.92 35.49
C ARG A 71 -21.82 -11.07 36.04
N LEU A 72 -21.39 -11.67 37.14
CA LEU A 72 -22.12 -12.72 37.84
C LEU A 72 -22.74 -12.15 39.11
N PHE A 73 -24.01 -12.46 39.31
CA PHE A 73 -24.78 -12.15 40.51
C PHE A 73 -24.83 -13.40 41.39
N LEU A 74 -24.13 -13.37 42.53
CA LEU A 74 -24.14 -14.47 43.48
C LEU A 74 -25.40 -14.42 44.36
N ALA A 75 -25.81 -15.59 44.85
CA ALA A 75 -26.89 -15.70 45.83
C ALA A 75 -26.59 -14.96 47.16
N SER A 76 -25.31 -14.65 47.43
CA SER A 76 -24.89 -13.81 48.57
C SER A 76 -25.23 -12.32 48.42
N GLY A 77 -25.67 -11.89 47.23
CA GLY A 77 -25.88 -10.47 46.90
C GLY A 77 -24.62 -9.75 46.39
N ASP A 78 -23.49 -10.46 46.29
CA ASP A 78 -22.25 -9.92 45.73
C ASP A 78 -22.23 -10.01 44.20
N ASN A 79 -21.62 -8.99 43.57
CA ASN A 79 -21.42 -8.93 42.13
C ASN A 79 -19.95 -9.19 41.80
N VAL A 80 -19.66 -10.28 41.08
CA VAL A 80 -18.29 -10.64 40.69
C VAL A 80 -18.15 -10.53 39.18
N THR A 81 -17.07 -9.89 38.72
CA THR A 81 -16.73 -9.83 37.30
C THR A 81 -15.72 -10.92 36.97
N VAL A 82 -16.04 -11.75 35.98
CA VAL A 82 -15.13 -12.80 35.49
C VAL A 82 -14.77 -12.50 34.05
N THR A 83 -13.48 -12.58 33.75
CA THR A 83 -12.95 -12.44 32.39
C THR A 83 -12.91 -13.79 31.69
N CYS A 84 -13.26 -13.78 30.42
CA CYS A 84 -13.23 -15.00 29.62
C CYS A 84 -11.82 -15.38 29.21
N GLN A 85 -11.48 -16.65 29.37
CA GLN A 85 -10.16 -17.18 29.09
C GLN A 85 -10.16 -18.04 27.82
N HIS A 86 -9.19 -17.76 26.95
CA HIS A 86 -8.98 -18.53 25.73
C HIS A 86 -8.64 -20.01 26.04
N GLY A 87 -9.31 -20.95 25.36
CA GLY A 87 -9.10 -22.39 25.51
C GLY A 87 -9.91 -23.05 26.62
N ARG A 88 -10.45 -22.28 27.58
CA ARG A 88 -11.44 -22.75 28.55
C ARG A 88 -12.84 -22.42 28.05
N ASP A 89 -13.09 -21.15 27.75
CA ASP A 89 -14.42 -20.65 27.42
C ASP A 89 -14.68 -20.67 25.90
N ARG A 90 -15.95 -20.81 25.52
CA ARG A 90 -16.37 -20.88 24.12
C ARG A 90 -16.82 -19.50 23.62
N TRP A 91 -16.29 -19.07 22.48
CA TRP A 91 -16.69 -17.82 21.84
C TRP A 91 -17.79 -18.05 20.80
N GLU A 92 -18.76 -17.15 20.79
CA GLU A 92 -19.81 -17.08 19.77
C GLU A 92 -19.75 -15.72 19.08
N TYR A 93 -19.59 -15.72 17.76
CA TYR A 93 -19.45 -14.51 16.96
C TYR A 93 -20.76 -14.18 16.28
N MET A 94 -21.33 -13.04 16.64
CA MET A 94 -22.53 -12.48 16.02
C MET A 94 -22.09 -11.59 14.86
N ALA A 95 -21.89 -12.16 13.67
CA ALA A 95 -21.60 -11.36 12.48
C ALA A 95 -22.91 -10.84 11.85
N MET A 96 -23.00 -9.53 11.61
CA MET A 96 -24.19 -8.86 11.06
C MET A 96 -24.67 -9.48 9.73
N TYR A 97 -23.73 -10.01 8.92
CA TYR A 97 -24.01 -10.63 7.62
C TYR A 97 -23.51 -12.07 7.49
N GLY A 98 -23.16 -12.73 8.60
CA GLY A 98 -22.56 -14.08 8.58
C GLY A 98 -21.14 -14.10 8.00
N GLU A 99 -20.34 -13.09 8.33
CA GLU A 99 -18.96 -12.96 7.88
C GLU A 99 -18.04 -13.86 8.69
N HIS A 100 -17.19 -14.61 7.99
CA HIS A 100 -16.12 -15.39 8.62
C HIS A 100 -14.82 -14.62 8.44
N THR A 101 -14.26 -14.13 9.55
CA THR A 101 -13.06 -13.30 9.58
C THR A 101 -11.90 -14.05 10.24
N ILE A 102 -10.70 -13.49 10.12
CA ILE A 102 -9.50 -14.06 10.77
C ILE A 102 -9.64 -14.05 12.29
N VAL A 103 -10.32 -13.03 12.83
CA VAL A 103 -10.56 -12.89 14.27
C VAL A 103 -11.49 -13.98 14.78
N SER A 104 -12.52 -14.35 14.01
CA SER A 104 -13.49 -15.38 14.40
C SER A 104 -12.99 -16.81 14.20
N GLU A 105 -11.93 -17.02 13.42
CA GLU A 105 -11.37 -18.36 13.17
C GLU A 105 -10.29 -18.76 14.18
N TRP A 106 -9.50 -17.80 14.68
CA TRP A 106 -8.42 -18.05 15.66
C TRP A 106 -8.66 -17.41 17.03
N ASP A 107 -9.90 -17.01 17.32
CA ASP A 107 -10.33 -16.39 18.58
C ASP A 107 -9.41 -15.24 19.07
N LEU A 108 -9.13 -14.28 18.17
CA LEU A 108 -8.17 -13.18 18.40
C LEU A 108 -8.81 -11.99 19.15
N VAL A 109 -9.47 -12.27 20.27
CA VAL A 109 -10.26 -11.30 21.04
C VAL A 109 -9.64 -11.07 22.43
N CYS A 110 -10.00 -9.96 23.08
CA CYS A 110 -9.63 -9.66 24.46
C CYS A 110 -8.11 -9.57 24.68
N GLU A 111 -7.54 -10.47 25.49
CA GLU A 111 -6.09 -10.53 25.77
C GLU A 111 -5.27 -10.70 24.48
N ARG A 112 -5.85 -11.34 23.46
CA ARG A 112 -5.23 -11.60 22.16
C ARG A 112 -5.60 -10.59 21.06
N LYS A 113 -6.26 -9.48 21.41
CA LYS A 113 -6.62 -8.42 20.45
C LYS A 113 -5.42 -7.84 19.70
N SER A 114 -4.27 -7.76 20.36
CA SER A 114 -3.02 -7.25 19.77
C SER A 114 -2.57 -8.10 18.58
N LEU A 115 -2.86 -9.41 18.56
CA LEU A 115 -2.52 -10.31 17.46
C LEU A 115 -3.31 -9.98 16.18
N GLY A 116 -4.55 -9.50 16.29
CA GLY A 116 -5.30 -9.02 15.12
C GLY A 116 -4.60 -7.84 14.43
N SER A 117 -4.13 -6.87 15.22
CA SER A 117 -3.39 -5.71 14.72
C SER A 117 -1.97 -6.06 14.24
N LEU A 118 -1.33 -7.04 14.90
CA LEU A 118 0.01 -7.53 14.60
C LEU A 118 0.15 -8.08 13.17
N ALA A 119 -0.90 -8.68 12.61
CA ALA A 119 -0.88 -9.15 11.23
C ALA A 119 -0.69 -8.01 10.21
N THR A 120 -1.32 -6.85 10.44
CA THR A 120 -1.16 -5.66 9.60
C THR A 120 0.22 -5.03 9.78
N THR A 121 0.70 -4.93 11.02
CA THR A 121 2.02 -4.33 11.29
C THR A 121 3.15 -5.18 10.72
N ILE A 122 3.10 -6.51 10.88
CA ILE A 122 4.09 -7.44 10.32
C ILE A 122 4.14 -7.34 8.78
N TYR A 123 2.99 -7.23 8.12
CA TYR A 123 2.95 -7.01 6.68
C TYR A 123 3.70 -5.72 6.29
N PHE A 124 3.42 -4.59 6.96
CA PHE A 124 4.09 -3.33 6.67
C PHE A 124 5.58 -3.32 7.07
N CYS A 125 5.98 -4.05 8.11
CA CYS A 125 7.39 -4.29 8.41
C CYS A 125 8.08 -5.06 7.27
N GLY A 126 7.40 -6.05 6.69
CA GLY A 126 7.85 -6.75 5.49
C GLY A 126 7.99 -5.79 4.30
N VAL A 127 6.99 -4.95 4.05
CA VAL A 127 7.01 -3.91 3.01
C VAL A 127 8.22 -2.98 3.16
N MET A 128 8.51 -2.50 4.38
CA MET A 128 9.67 -1.65 4.67
C MET A 128 11.00 -2.33 4.29
N LEU A 129 11.20 -3.57 4.72
CA LEU A 129 12.42 -4.32 4.43
C LEU A 129 12.53 -4.71 2.95
N GLY A 130 11.40 -5.00 2.32
CA GLY A 130 11.31 -5.34 0.90
C GLY A 130 11.77 -4.20 -0.01
N GLY A 131 11.49 -2.94 0.34
CA GLY A 131 11.92 -1.78 -0.44
C GLY A 131 13.44 -1.69 -0.58
N ILE A 132 14.17 -1.87 0.52
CA ILE A 132 15.64 -1.82 0.53
C ILE A 132 16.22 -3.08 -0.14
N LEU A 133 15.72 -4.26 0.23
CA LEU A 133 16.22 -5.54 -0.26
C LEU A 133 16.04 -5.67 -1.78
N PHE A 134 14.80 -5.54 -2.25
CA PHE A 134 14.51 -5.65 -3.68
C PHE A 134 14.95 -4.41 -4.46
N GLY A 135 15.15 -3.27 -3.81
CA GLY A 135 15.83 -2.12 -4.41
C GLY A 135 17.25 -2.48 -4.84
N HIS A 136 18.03 -3.05 -3.91
CA HIS A 136 19.39 -3.51 -4.18
C HIS A 136 19.43 -4.65 -5.21
N VAL A 137 18.53 -5.63 -5.10
CA VAL A 137 18.48 -6.75 -6.05
C VAL A 137 18.08 -6.27 -7.45
N ALA A 138 17.15 -5.32 -7.59
CA ALA A 138 16.71 -4.77 -8.87
C ALA A 138 17.80 -4.00 -9.61
N ASP A 139 18.66 -3.28 -8.87
CA ASP A 139 19.78 -2.55 -9.46
C ASP A 139 20.90 -3.50 -9.97
N HIS A 140 21.09 -4.69 -9.38
CA HIS A 140 22.11 -5.66 -9.82
C HIS A 140 21.63 -6.73 -10.81
N VAL A 141 20.46 -7.32 -10.58
CA VAL A 141 19.93 -8.43 -11.40
C VAL A 141 19.17 -7.89 -12.62
N GLY A 142 18.83 -6.60 -12.59
CA GLY A 142 17.97 -5.94 -13.58
C GLY A 142 16.51 -5.94 -13.13
N ARG A 143 15.76 -4.92 -13.57
CA ARG A 143 14.40 -4.66 -13.07
C ARG A 143 13.37 -5.68 -13.54
N LEU A 144 13.42 -6.10 -14.81
CA LEU A 144 12.46 -7.04 -15.37
C LEU A 144 12.44 -8.40 -14.65
N PRO A 145 13.57 -9.11 -14.45
CA PRO A 145 13.55 -10.39 -13.75
C PRO A 145 13.12 -10.25 -12.28
N VAL A 146 13.44 -9.13 -11.63
CA VAL A 146 12.99 -8.87 -10.25
C VAL A 146 11.49 -8.59 -10.18
N MET A 147 10.96 -7.77 -11.08
CA MET A 147 9.52 -7.51 -11.20
C MET A 147 8.74 -8.81 -11.44
N LEU A 148 9.22 -9.65 -12.36
CA LEU A 148 8.58 -10.94 -12.64
C LEU A 148 8.70 -11.91 -11.47
N GLY A 149 9.90 -12.07 -10.91
CA GLY A 149 10.15 -12.97 -9.79
C GLY A 149 9.29 -12.61 -8.56
N THR A 150 9.20 -11.32 -8.23
CA THR A 150 8.35 -10.84 -7.13
C THR A 150 6.86 -11.02 -7.43
N LEU A 151 6.42 -10.80 -8.67
CA LEU A 151 5.03 -11.08 -9.07
C LEU A 151 4.67 -12.56 -8.83
N TYR A 152 5.39 -13.50 -9.44
CA TYR A 152 5.09 -14.94 -9.34
C TYR A 152 5.12 -15.47 -7.91
N THR A 153 6.20 -15.14 -7.19
CA THR A 153 6.39 -15.62 -5.83
C THR A 153 5.33 -15.03 -4.90
N SER A 154 4.91 -13.79 -5.11
CA SER A 154 3.85 -13.17 -4.31
C SER A 154 2.48 -13.82 -4.53
N VAL A 155 2.17 -14.29 -5.75
CA VAL A 155 0.94 -15.05 -6.03
C VAL A 155 0.98 -16.41 -5.34
N ALA A 156 2.11 -17.11 -5.42
CA ALA A 156 2.26 -18.40 -4.75
C ALA A 156 2.08 -18.29 -3.23
N VAL A 157 2.68 -17.26 -2.61
CA VAL A 157 2.50 -16.96 -1.19
C VAL A 157 1.05 -16.55 -0.88
N GLY A 158 0.43 -15.73 -1.73
CA GLY A 158 -0.96 -15.28 -1.59
C GLY A 158 -1.97 -16.41 -1.62
N VAL A 159 -1.79 -17.38 -2.52
CA VAL A 159 -2.58 -18.62 -2.58
C VAL A 159 -2.31 -19.48 -1.35
N GLY A 160 -1.04 -19.63 -0.95
CA GLY A 160 -0.64 -20.37 0.24
C GLY A 160 -1.31 -19.86 1.52
N LEU A 161 -1.47 -18.53 1.67
CA LEU A 161 -2.14 -17.90 2.81
C LEU A 161 -3.60 -18.35 2.99
N ALA A 162 -4.29 -18.69 1.90
CA ALA A 162 -5.69 -19.14 1.97
C ALA A 162 -5.84 -20.53 2.62
N PHE A 163 -4.78 -21.33 2.65
CA PHE A 163 -4.78 -22.71 3.18
C PHE A 163 -4.16 -22.82 4.57
N VAL A 164 -3.72 -21.71 5.17
CA VAL A 164 -3.04 -21.75 6.46
C VAL A 164 -4.03 -22.15 7.59
N PRO A 165 -3.70 -23.17 8.42
CA PRO A 165 -4.55 -23.57 9.53
C PRO A 165 -4.21 -22.84 10.84
N THR A 166 -2.97 -22.36 11.00
CA THR A 166 -2.47 -21.78 12.26
C THR A 166 -2.04 -20.32 12.09
N TYR A 167 -2.42 -19.46 13.04
CA TYR A 167 -2.05 -18.04 13.05
C TYR A 167 -0.54 -17.72 12.89
N PRO A 168 0.43 -18.38 13.57
CA PRO A 168 1.85 -18.01 13.43
C PRO A 168 2.39 -18.21 12.00
N ILE A 169 2.00 -19.29 11.32
CA ILE A 169 2.36 -19.52 9.91
C ILE A 169 1.75 -18.43 9.04
N PHE A 170 0.52 -18.00 9.33
CA PHE A 170 -0.14 -16.91 8.63
C PHE A 170 0.65 -15.60 8.79
N ALA A 171 1.09 -15.28 10.01
CA ALA A 171 1.90 -14.08 10.28
C ALA A 171 3.23 -14.09 9.53
N VAL A 172 3.95 -15.23 9.49
CA VAL A 172 5.22 -15.36 8.75
C VAL A 172 5.00 -15.22 7.24
N LEU A 173 4.00 -15.89 6.68
CA LEU A 173 3.70 -15.76 5.25
C LEU A 173 3.24 -14.34 4.89
N ARG A 174 2.55 -13.65 5.80
CA ARG A 174 2.20 -12.23 5.62
C ARG A 174 3.40 -11.31 5.58
N PHE A 175 4.39 -11.55 6.43
CA PHE A 175 5.66 -10.83 6.38
C PHE A 175 6.32 -11.00 5.00
N VAL A 176 6.49 -12.25 4.56
CA VAL A 176 7.09 -12.58 3.26
C VAL A 176 6.30 -11.93 2.11
N GLN A 177 4.97 -11.99 2.16
CA GLN A 177 4.12 -11.34 1.18
C GLN A 177 4.35 -9.82 1.13
N GLY A 178 4.53 -9.16 2.28
CA GLY A 178 4.85 -7.73 2.34
C GLY A 178 6.16 -7.38 1.66
N VAL A 179 7.22 -8.18 1.90
CA VAL A 179 8.54 -7.98 1.27
C VAL A 179 8.41 -8.07 -0.26
N LEU A 180 7.72 -9.10 -0.76
CA LEU A 180 7.53 -9.33 -2.20
C LEU A 180 6.68 -8.24 -2.86
N MET A 181 5.61 -7.79 -2.19
CA MET A 181 4.72 -6.75 -2.68
C MET A 181 5.43 -5.40 -2.84
N GLN A 182 6.31 -5.02 -1.90
CA GLN A 182 7.09 -3.79 -2.07
C GLN A 182 8.08 -3.90 -3.24
N GLY A 183 8.73 -5.06 -3.41
CA GLY A 183 9.63 -5.30 -4.54
C GLY A 183 8.92 -5.21 -5.90
N LEU A 184 7.67 -5.69 -5.97
CA LEU A 184 6.81 -5.52 -7.14
C LEU A 184 6.49 -4.04 -7.40
N GLN A 185 6.15 -3.28 -6.35
CA GLN A 185 5.83 -1.85 -6.46
C GLN A 185 7.00 -1.04 -7.01
N THR A 186 8.19 -1.15 -6.40
CA THR A 186 9.37 -0.37 -6.80
C THR A 186 9.80 -0.70 -8.21
N SER A 187 9.94 -1.99 -8.52
CA SER A 187 10.41 -2.44 -9.84
C SER A 187 9.43 -2.07 -10.95
N THR A 188 8.12 -2.18 -10.71
CA THR A 188 7.11 -1.81 -11.72
C THR A 188 7.08 -0.32 -11.97
N TYR A 189 7.10 0.50 -10.91
CA TYR A 189 7.03 1.95 -11.06
C TYR A 189 8.25 2.49 -11.79
N ILE A 190 9.45 2.02 -11.45
CA ILE A 190 10.67 2.50 -12.08
C ILE A 190 10.78 1.98 -13.52
N ALA A 191 10.38 0.73 -13.78
CA ALA A 191 10.27 0.22 -15.15
C ALA A 191 9.32 1.10 -15.99
N ALA A 192 8.17 1.50 -15.46
CA ALA A 192 7.29 2.43 -16.14
C ALA A 192 7.97 3.78 -16.43
N MET A 193 8.67 4.38 -15.45
CA MET A 193 9.32 5.68 -15.63
C MET A 193 10.49 5.70 -16.62
N GLU A 194 11.15 4.56 -16.82
CA GLU A 194 12.28 4.44 -17.76
C GLU A 194 11.84 4.16 -19.19
N MET A 195 10.66 3.59 -19.37
CA MET A 195 10.09 3.35 -20.68
C MET A 195 9.61 4.61 -21.38
N PHE A 196 9.24 5.63 -20.61
CA PHE A 196 8.67 6.86 -21.13
C PHE A 196 9.66 8.03 -21.06
N VAL A 197 9.53 8.90 -22.06
CA VAL A 197 10.32 10.14 -22.17
C VAL A 197 10.02 11.05 -20.97
N PRO A 198 10.99 11.85 -20.47
CA PRO A 198 10.82 12.64 -19.24
C PRO A 198 9.57 13.54 -19.24
N ARG A 199 9.22 14.11 -20.39
CA ARG A 199 8.02 14.94 -20.57
C ARG A 199 6.70 14.21 -20.23
N GLN A 200 6.66 12.88 -20.37
CA GLN A 200 5.46 12.06 -20.15
C GLN A 200 5.42 11.40 -18.76
N ARG A 201 6.50 11.47 -17.97
CA ARG A 201 6.60 10.80 -16.66
C ARG A 201 5.52 11.22 -15.65
N PRO A 202 5.12 12.50 -15.53
CA PRO A 202 4.04 12.88 -14.63
C PRO A 202 2.71 12.19 -14.99
N ALA A 203 2.39 12.07 -16.28
CA ALA A 203 1.17 11.42 -16.76
C ALA A 203 1.20 9.89 -16.50
N VAL A 204 2.36 9.26 -16.69
CA VAL A 204 2.59 7.85 -16.37
C VAL A 204 2.38 7.60 -14.87
N GLY A 205 2.99 8.41 -14.00
CA GLY A 205 2.83 8.30 -12.55
C GLY A 205 1.38 8.47 -12.12
N ALA A 206 0.69 9.49 -12.65
CA ALA A 206 -0.73 9.71 -12.40
C ALA A 206 -1.60 8.52 -12.82
N THR A 207 -1.30 7.89 -13.96
CA THR A 207 -2.04 6.70 -14.43
C THR A 207 -1.90 5.52 -13.46
N MET A 208 -0.70 5.29 -12.91
CA MET A 208 -0.47 4.23 -11.94
C MET A 208 -1.21 4.49 -10.62
N GLU A 209 -1.23 5.73 -10.15
CA GLU A 209 -1.95 6.13 -8.93
C GLU A 209 -3.48 6.10 -9.11
N CYS A 210 -4.01 6.49 -10.28
CA CYS A 210 -5.45 6.35 -10.53
C CYS A 210 -5.85 4.87 -10.58
N THR A 211 -4.96 3.98 -11.05
CA THR A 211 -5.17 2.52 -10.98
C THR A 211 -5.15 2.03 -9.53
N TRP A 212 -4.30 2.60 -8.67
CA TRP A 212 -4.33 2.34 -7.23
C TRP A 212 -5.69 2.70 -6.64
N GLY A 213 -6.17 3.92 -6.91
CA GLY A 213 -7.47 4.40 -6.42
C GLY A 213 -8.64 3.53 -6.89
N ALA A 214 -8.67 3.17 -8.18
CA ALA A 214 -9.69 2.28 -8.73
C ALA A 214 -9.71 0.91 -8.04
N ALA A 215 -8.53 0.31 -7.79
CA ALA A 215 -8.43 -0.96 -7.07
C ALA A 215 -8.96 -0.84 -5.62
N VAL A 216 -8.66 0.26 -4.90
CA VAL A 216 -9.21 0.47 -3.55
C VAL A 216 -10.73 0.50 -3.57
N MET A 217 -11.36 1.10 -4.59
CA MET A 217 -12.83 1.17 -4.69
C MET A 217 -13.48 -0.18 -5.03
N VAL A 218 -12.77 -1.05 -5.76
CA VAL A 218 -13.27 -2.39 -6.12
C VAL A 218 -13.23 -3.36 -4.92
N LEU A 219 -12.25 -3.21 -4.03
CA LEU A 219 -12.02 -4.15 -2.92
C LEU A 219 -13.21 -4.28 -1.93
N PRO A 220 -13.88 -3.20 -1.46
CA PRO A 220 -15.09 -3.32 -0.64
C PRO A 220 -16.22 -4.08 -1.32
N GLY A 221 -16.39 -3.90 -2.63
CA GLY A 221 -17.39 -4.63 -3.42
C GLY A 221 -17.11 -6.14 -3.44
N LEU A 222 -15.84 -6.51 -3.65
CA LEU A 222 -15.37 -7.90 -3.54
C LEU A 222 -15.57 -8.47 -2.13
N ALA A 223 -15.23 -7.71 -1.09
CA ALA A 223 -15.38 -8.14 0.30
C ALA A 223 -16.86 -8.36 0.69
N ARG A 224 -17.78 -7.54 0.17
CA ARG A 224 -19.23 -7.73 0.38
C ARG A 224 -19.76 -8.99 -0.32
N LEU A 225 -19.25 -9.28 -1.52
CA LEU A 225 -19.63 -10.47 -2.28
C LEU A 225 -19.06 -11.75 -1.65
N LEU A 226 -17.82 -11.69 -1.18
CA LEU A 226 -17.07 -12.81 -0.61
C LEU A 226 -16.94 -12.65 0.90
N ARG A 227 -17.93 -13.17 1.63
CA ARG A 227 -18.01 -13.06 3.10
C ARG A 227 -16.99 -13.91 3.86
N ASN A 228 -16.30 -14.81 3.17
CA ASN A 228 -15.29 -15.68 3.73
C ASN A 228 -13.89 -15.16 3.39
N TRP A 229 -13.07 -14.90 4.41
CA TRP A 229 -11.73 -14.35 4.22
C TRP A 229 -10.80 -15.23 3.37
N ARG A 230 -10.91 -16.56 3.46
CA ARG A 230 -10.12 -17.51 2.64
C ARG A 230 -10.43 -17.38 1.15
N HIS A 231 -11.71 -17.24 0.80
CA HIS A 231 -12.15 -17.07 -0.58
C HIS A 231 -11.75 -15.70 -1.12
N LEU A 232 -11.85 -14.65 -0.29
CA LEU A 232 -11.41 -13.31 -0.64
C LEU A 232 -9.91 -13.26 -0.99
N GLN A 233 -9.06 -13.94 -0.20
CA GLN A 233 -7.62 -14.05 -0.45
C GLN A 233 -7.32 -14.76 -1.79
N LEU A 234 -8.05 -15.83 -2.12
CA LEU A 234 -7.90 -16.55 -3.39
C LEU A 234 -8.30 -15.68 -4.59
N VAL A 235 -9.46 -15.01 -4.52
CA VAL A 235 -9.96 -14.17 -5.62
C VAL A 235 -9.04 -12.99 -5.89
N ILE A 236 -8.42 -12.41 -4.85
CA ILE A 236 -7.44 -11.33 -4.99
C ILE A 236 -6.16 -11.78 -5.69
N SER A 237 -5.84 -13.07 -5.63
CA SER A 237 -4.68 -13.65 -6.33
C SER A 237 -4.97 -13.95 -7.81
N VAL A 238 -6.24 -13.94 -8.23
CA VAL A 238 -6.65 -14.21 -9.63
C VAL A 238 -6.21 -13.11 -10.60
N PRO A 239 -6.43 -11.80 -10.34
CA PRO A 239 -5.90 -10.74 -11.19
C PRO A 239 -4.38 -10.85 -11.36
N SER A 240 -3.66 -11.20 -10.29
CA SER A 240 -2.21 -11.43 -10.34
C SER A 240 -1.83 -12.57 -11.29
N ALA A 241 -2.58 -13.66 -11.29
CA ALA A 241 -2.37 -14.81 -12.16
C ALA A 241 -2.78 -14.55 -13.62
N LEU A 242 -3.72 -13.63 -13.87
CA LEU A 242 -4.04 -13.17 -15.23
C LEU A 242 -2.92 -12.29 -15.79
N VAL A 243 -2.34 -11.45 -14.94
CA VAL A 243 -1.18 -10.64 -15.33
C VAL A 243 0.03 -11.52 -15.65
N VAL A 244 0.20 -12.68 -15.02
CA VAL A 244 1.28 -13.62 -15.35
C VAL A 244 1.35 -14.03 -16.83
N PHE A 245 0.23 -14.06 -17.55
CA PHE A 245 0.22 -14.36 -18.99
C PHE A 245 0.82 -13.23 -19.85
N TYR A 246 1.07 -12.04 -19.26
CA TYR A 246 1.65 -10.88 -19.96
C TYR A 246 3.08 -11.11 -20.47
N ILE A 247 3.82 -12.05 -19.88
CA ILE A 247 5.20 -12.36 -20.31
C ILE A 247 5.29 -12.73 -21.78
N TRP A 248 4.24 -13.35 -22.31
CA TRP A 248 4.21 -13.83 -23.69
C TRP A 248 3.79 -12.75 -24.69
N THR A 249 3.26 -11.61 -24.23
CA THR A 249 2.78 -10.53 -25.10
C THR A 249 3.67 -9.30 -25.07
N VAL A 250 4.46 -9.13 -24.01
CA VAL A 250 5.45 -8.07 -23.92
C VAL A 250 6.82 -8.66 -24.26
N ASP A 251 7.15 -8.62 -25.55
CA ASP A 251 8.52 -8.70 -26.01
C ASP A 251 9.25 -7.42 -25.55
N LEU A 252 9.63 -7.38 -24.25
CA LEU A 252 10.74 -6.51 -23.88
C LEU A 252 11.93 -7.00 -24.69
N PRO A 253 12.70 -6.11 -25.35
CA PRO A 253 13.82 -6.45 -26.21
C PRO A 253 14.96 -7.05 -25.38
N THR A 254 14.76 -8.27 -24.91
CA THR A 254 15.70 -9.10 -24.15
C THR A 254 16.64 -9.85 -25.08
N ALA A 255 16.45 -9.72 -26.40
CA ALA A 255 17.32 -10.29 -27.41
C ALA A 255 18.71 -9.61 -27.48
N CYS A 256 18.88 -8.37 -27.00
CA CYS A 256 20.17 -7.67 -27.14
C CYS A 256 21.24 -8.06 -26.10
N CYS A 257 20.89 -8.67 -24.96
CA CYS A 257 21.88 -9.00 -23.91
C CYS A 257 22.19 -10.51 -23.78
N ARG A 258 21.67 -11.36 -24.67
CA ARG A 258 22.01 -12.80 -24.73
C ARG A 258 22.66 -13.17 -26.06
N SER A 259 23.75 -12.50 -26.41
CA SER A 259 24.75 -13.08 -27.32
C SER A 259 25.98 -13.47 -26.51
N PRO A 260 26.38 -14.76 -26.46
CA PRO A 260 27.61 -15.20 -25.82
C PRO A 260 28.78 -14.79 -26.71
N ALA A 261 29.25 -13.56 -26.56
CA ALA A 261 30.49 -13.10 -27.16
C ALA A 261 31.40 -12.60 -26.05
N LEU A 262 32.42 -13.41 -25.74
CA LEU A 262 33.82 -13.03 -25.46
C LEU A 262 34.45 -13.95 -24.40
N ALA A 263 34.91 -15.12 -24.84
CA ALA A 263 36.08 -15.79 -24.28
C ALA A 263 37.25 -15.54 -25.24
N GLY A 264 38.26 -14.80 -24.81
CA GLY A 264 39.58 -14.66 -25.47
C GLY A 264 39.88 -13.29 -26.11
N PRO A 265 41.18 -12.96 -26.30
CA PRO A 265 41.90 -12.12 -25.34
C PRO A 265 42.57 -10.86 -25.94
N GLN A 266 42.87 -9.91 -25.02
CA GLN A 266 43.88 -8.83 -25.07
C GLN A 266 43.84 -7.78 -26.18
N TRP A 267 43.65 -6.51 -25.80
CA TRP A 267 44.20 -5.35 -26.54
C TRP A 267 44.71 -4.27 -25.55
N PRO A 268 45.86 -3.61 -25.84
CA PRO A 268 46.42 -2.51 -25.03
C PRO A 268 45.79 -1.15 -25.38
N PRO A 269 46.01 -0.07 -24.60
CA PRO A 269 45.24 1.15 -24.73
C PRO A 269 45.78 2.05 -25.86
N ARG A 270 44.87 2.71 -26.60
CA ARG A 270 45.19 3.91 -27.40
C ARG A 270 44.26 5.05 -27.06
N GLN A 271 44.89 6.20 -26.81
CA GLN A 271 44.31 7.52 -26.66
C GLN A 271 43.63 8.02 -27.95
N GLY A 272 42.58 8.82 -27.79
CA GLY A 272 42.32 9.96 -28.67
C GLY A 272 41.03 9.93 -29.50
N ARG A 273 40.11 10.83 -29.11
CA ARG A 273 39.01 11.48 -29.85
C ARG A 273 37.60 10.87 -29.85
N SER A 274 36.70 11.83 -29.65
CA SER A 274 35.25 11.90 -29.60
C SER A 274 34.53 11.49 -30.90
N ALA A 275 33.41 10.77 -30.71
CA ALA A 275 32.09 10.93 -31.37
C ALA A 275 31.43 9.54 -31.57
N GLY A 276 30.22 9.36 -31.02
CA GLY A 276 29.29 8.33 -31.52
C GLY A 276 28.64 8.78 -32.85
N PRO A 277 27.59 8.12 -33.36
CA PRO A 277 26.95 6.87 -32.95
C PRO A 277 26.89 5.83 -34.11
N ALA A 278 26.79 4.53 -33.79
CA ALA A 278 26.31 3.54 -34.75
C ALA A 278 25.78 2.29 -34.04
N CYS A 279 24.49 2.27 -33.73
CA CYS A 279 23.74 1.03 -33.65
C CYS A 279 22.46 1.23 -34.46
N GLY A 280 22.53 0.81 -35.71
CA GLY A 280 21.43 0.90 -36.65
C GLY A 280 21.74 0.00 -37.83
N GLN A 281 21.23 -1.22 -37.81
CA GLN A 281 20.78 -1.92 -39.01
C GLN A 281 19.95 -3.15 -38.65
N GLY A 282 18.66 -3.10 -38.98
CA GLY A 282 17.86 -4.27 -39.33
C GLY A 282 16.95 -4.85 -38.24
N GLN A 283 15.93 -4.11 -37.79
CA GLN A 283 14.76 -4.72 -37.17
C GLN A 283 13.51 -4.18 -37.88
N GLN A 284 12.74 -5.07 -38.51
CA GLN A 284 11.43 -4.74 -39.07
C GLN A 284 10.47 -4.45 -37.92
N ASP A 285 9.89 -3.25 -37.91
CA ASP A 285 8.85 -2.87 -36.96
C ASP A 285 7.64 -3.81 -37.11
N PRO A 286 7.08 -4.36 -36.01
CA PRO A 286 5.96 -5.30 -36.07
C PRO A 286 4.63 -4.67 -36.52
N PHE A 287 4.60 -3.37 -36.83
CA PHE A 287 3.43 -2.64 -37.29
C PHE A 287 3.75 -1.80 -38.54
N PRO A 288 2.81 -1.68 -39.49
CA PRO A 288 2.96 -0.80 -40.66
C PRO A 288 3.31 0.62 -40.23
N LYS A 289 4.19 1.31 -40.98
CA LYS A 289 4.65 2.68 -40.68
C LYS A 289 3.51 3.67 -40.47
N ASP A 290 2.38 3.40 -41.12
CA ASP A 290 1.15 4.18 -41.08
C ASP A 290 0.50 4.17 -39.67
N VAL A 291 0.65 3.06 -38.94
CA VAL A 291 0.18 2.92 -37.55
C VAL A 291 1.07 3.70 -36.60
N TRP A 292 2.39 3.65 -36.80
CA TRP A 292 3.34 4.46 -36.02
C TRP A 292 3.14 5.95 -36.23
N GLN A 293 2.85 6.38 -37.46
CA GLN A 293 2.49 7.77 -37.73
C GLN A 293 1.16 8.17 -37.09
N LEU A 294 0.20 7.25 -36.95
CA LEU A 294 -1.05 7.50 -36.24
C LEU A 294 -0.81 7.62 -34.73
N VAL A 295 -0.01 6.71 -34.14
CA VAL A 295 0.35 6.73 -32.72
C VAL A 295 1.21 7.96 -32.39
N GLU A 296 2.14 8.35 -33.25
CA GLU A 296 2.92 9.58 -33.11
C GLU A 296 2.06 10.82 -33.27
N ARG A 297 1.07 10.82 -34.17
CA ARG A 297 0.10 11.91 -34.30
C ARG A 297 -0.82 12.01 -33.09
N GLU A 298 -1.32 10.89 -32.56
CA GLU A 298 -2.12 10.86 -31.34
C GLU A 298 -1.29 11.22 -30.10
N ALA A 299 -0.03 10.79 -30.03
CA ALA A 299 0.90 11.17 -28.98
C ALA A 299 1.31 12.66 -29.09
N ALA A 300 1.45 13.19 -30.30
CA ALA A 300 1.73 14.60 -30.55
C ALA A 300 0.51 15.48 -30.25
N THR A 301 -0.71 15.07 -30.57
CA THR A 301 -1.93 15.78 -30.17
C THR A 301 -2.16 15.71 -28.66
N ALA A 302 -1.82 14.59 -28.01
CA ALA A 302 -1.82 14.46 -26.55
C ALA A 302 -0.69 15.28 -25.87
N ALA A 303 0.44 15.51 -26.54
CA ALA A 303 1.58 16.27 -26.02
C ALA A 303 1.53 17.78 -26.34
N ALA A 304 0.71 18.18 -27.32
CA ALA A 304 0.52 19.57 -27.74
C ALA A 304 -0.50 20.34 -26.91
N SER A 305 -1.27 19.69 -26.03
CA SER A 305 -1.98 20.39 -24.96
C SER A 305 -1.00 20.60 -23.78
N PRO A 306 -0.64 21.85 -23.43
CA PRO A 306 0.12 22.16 -22.21
C PRO A 306 -0.64 21.73 -20.94
N GLU A 307 -1.89 21.33 -21.12
CA GLU A 307 -2.84 20.97 -20.11
C GLU A 307 -3.01 19.44 -19.96
N ALA A 308 -2.47 18.54 -20.80
CA ALA A 308 -2.72 17.09 -20.66
C ALA A 308 -2.31 16.48 -19.30
N GLY A 309 -1.16 16.88 -18.76
CA GLY A 309 -0.68 16.41 -17.45
C GLY A 309 -1.47 16.98 -16.27
N THR A 310 -1.95 18.22 -16.38
CA THR A 310 -2.80 18.88 -15.38
C THR A 310 -4.28 18.52 -15.54
N THR A 311 -4.75 18.20 -16.75
CA THR A 311 -6.13 17.79 -17.08
C THR A 311 -6.44 16.38 -16.61
N PHE A 312 -5.52 15.41 -16.78
CA PHE A 312 -5.75 14.04 -16.29
C PHE A 312 -5.65 13.95 -14.76
N GLY A 313 -4.70 14.69 -14.17
CA GLY A 313 -4.66 14.96 -12.73
C GLY A 313 -5.92 15.66 -12.24
N THR A 314 -6.51 16.57 -13.03
CA THR A 314 -7.81 17.19 -12.71
C THR A 314 -9.01 16.27 -12.99
N TRP A 315 -8.91 15.20 -13.78
CA TRP A 315 -9.94 14.16 -13.90
C TRP A 315 -9.96 13.24 -12.65
N CYS A 316 -8.80 12.83 -12.14
CA CYS A 316 -8.71 12.14 -10.84
C CYS A 316 -9.00 13.12 -9.66
N ALA A 317 -8.69 14.42 -9.82
CA ALA A 317 -9.21 15.48 -8.95
C ALA A 317 -10.73 15.62 -9.07
N HIS A 318 -11.32 15.46 -10.26
CA HIS A 318 -12.78 15.52 -10.47
C HIS A 318 -13.48 14.34 -9.83
N LEU A 319 -12.89 13.14 -9.82
CA LEU A 319 -13.47 11.97 -9.13
C LEU A 319 -13.41 12.11 -7.61
N THR A 320 -12.33 12.67 -7.07
CA THR A 320 -12.26 13.03 -5.64
C THR A 320 -13.15 14.23 -5.31
N TYR A 321 -13.20 15.25 -6.17
CA TYR A 321 -14.07 16.43 -6.11
C TYR A 321 -15.55 16.08 -6.24
N VAL A 322 -15.94 15.07 -7.03
CA VAL A 322 -17.32 14.54 -7.07
C VAL A 322 -17.67 13.85 -5.74
N GLY A 323 -16.69 13.23 -5.06
CA GLY A 323 -16.84 12.81 -3.66
C GLY A 323 -17.04 13.99 -2.70
N VAL A 324 -16.30 15.09 -2.89
CA VAL A 324 -16.48 16.35 -2.14
C VAL A 324 -17.85 16.98 -2.43
N HIS A 325 -18.30 16.97 -3.68
CA HIS A 325 -19.56 17.56 -4.11
C HIS A 325 -20.78 16.76 -3.66
N SER A 326 -20.65 15.43 -3.55
CA SER A 326 -21.66 14.55 -2.94
C SER A 326 -21.81 14.80 -1.44
N SER A 327 -20.77 15.36 -0.80
CA SER A 327 -20.81 15.85 0.59
C SER A 327 -21.32 17.28 0.70
N SER A 328 -21.31 18.03 -0.42
CA SER A 328 -21.67 19.46 -0.49
C SER A 328 -23.16 19.70 -0.75
N SER A 329 -23.93 18.67 -1.15
CA SER A 329 -25.39 18.79 -1.33
C SER A 329 -26.17 18.99 -0.02
N THR A 330 -25.49 19.11 1.12
CA THR A 330 -26.05 19.44 2.43
C THR A 330 -25.67 20.86 2.89
N PHE A 331 -25.19 21.73 1.99
CA PHE A 331 -24.89 23.13 2.31
C PHE A 331 -26.17 24.00 2.32
N GLY A 332 -27.13 23.62 3.15
CA GLY A 332 -28.35 24.36 3.44
C GLY A 332 -28.37 24.83 4.89
N SER A 333 -28.22 26.14 5.10
CA SER A 333 -28.52 26.91 6.34
C SER A 333 -28.10 26.30 7.68
N GLY A 334 -26.85 26.58 8.08
CA GLY A 334 -26.32 26.39 9.44
C GLY A 334 -24.95 25.70 9.43
N VAL A 335 -23.85 26.46 9.38
CA VAL A 335 -22.50 25.90 9.35
C VAL A 335 -22.15 25.31 10.72
N LYS A 336 -22.08 23.98 10.83
CA LYS A 336 -21.59 23.31 12.03
C LYS A 336 -20.06 23.19 12.00
N LEU A 337 -19.42 23.15 13.16
CA LEU A 337 -17.96 22.95 13.28
C LEU A 337 -17.50 21.62 12.62
N GLU A 338 -18.38 20.63 12.57
CA GLU A 338 -18.15 19.32 11.93
C GLU A 338 -18.03 19.43 10.39
N ASP A 339 -18.81 20.30 9.76
CA ASP A 339 -18.79 20.51 8.31
C ASP A 339 -17.48 21.20 7.87
N VAL A 340 -16.98 22.14 8.69
CA VAL A 340 -15.69 22.80 8.47
C VAL A 340 -14.53 21.81 8.63
N SER A 341 -14.60 20.94 9.65
CA SER A 341 -13.59 19.91 9.91
C SER A 341 -13.49 18.90 8.76
N THR A 342 -14.63 18.43 8.26
CA THR A 342 -14.68 17.49 7.14
C THR A 342 -14.18 18.11 5.84
N ALA A 343 -14.56 19.35 5.52
CA ALA A 343 -14.05 20.08 4.35
C ALA A 343 -12.52 20.27 4.41
N LEU A 344 -11.98 20.63 5.59
CA LEU A 344 -10.54 20.78 5.80
C LEU A 344 -9.80 19.44 5.65
N ALA A 345 -10.36 18.35 6.18
CA ALA A 345 -9.78 17.01 6.07
C ALA A 345 -9.76 16.50 4.62
N ILE A 346 -10.82 16.75 3.86
CA ILE A 346 -10.91 16.42 2.43
C ILE A 346 -9.85 17.19 1.64
N THR A 347 -9.73 18.50 1.89
CA THR A 347 -8.72 19.36 1.26
C THR A 347 -7.30 18.85 1.57
N GLY A 348 -7.02 18.51 2.84
CA GLY A 348 -5.74 17.94 3.22
C GLY A 348 -5.44 16.60 2.54
N ARG A 349 -6.45 15.73 2.37
CA ARG A 349 -6.30 14.45 1.65
C ARG A 349 -5.98 14.66 0.17
N PHE A 350 -6.57 15.68 -0.47
CA PHE A 350 -6.27 16.02 -1.86
C PHE A 350 -4.79 16.40 -2.03
N PHE A 351 -4.28 17.31 -1.21
CA PHE A 351 -2.86 17.70 -1.26
C PHE A 351 -1.92 16.53 -0.96
N THR A 352 -2.29 15.66 -0.01
CA THR A 352 -1.49 14.48 0.32
C THR A 352 -1.39 13.50 -0.86
N ALA A 353 -2.49 13.28 -1.58
CA ALA A 353 -2.50 12.43 -2.77
C ALA A 353 -1.66 13.05 -3.91
N GLY A 354 -1.78 14.36 -4.13
CA GLY A 354 -0.96 15.08 -5.11
C GLY A 354 0.54 15.01 -4.78
N LEU A 355 0.90 15.25 -3.52
CA LEU A 355 2.28 15.16 -3.05
C LEU A 355 2.85 13.76 -3.24
N PHE A 356 2.07 12.72 -2.94
CA PHE A 356 2.48 11.33 -3.15
C PHE A 356 2.73 11.03 -4.63
N SER A 357 1.93 11.56 -5.55
CA SER A 357 2.20 11.39 -6.99
C SER A 357 3.48 12.10 -7.44
N VAL A 358 3.74 13.31 -6.94
CA VAL A 358 4.90 14.13 -7.34
C VAL A 358 6.20 13.58 -6.76
N ILE A 359 6.22 13.19 -5.49
CA ILE A 359 7.44 12.76 -4.81
C ILE A 359 8.04 11.50 -5.44
N PHE A 360 7.21 10.56 -5.93
CA PHE A 360 7.72 9.37 -6.60
C PHE A 360 8.34 9.69 -7.97
N VAL A 361 7.73 10.60 -8.75
CA VAL A 361 8.31 11.08 -10.01
C VAL A 361 9.62 11.80 -9.73
N TYR A 362 9.61 12.74 -8.78
CA TYR A 362 10.78 13.51 -8.39
C TYR A 362 11.94 12.61 -7.92
N THR A 363 11.65 11.57 -7.14
CA THR A 363 12.63 10.56 -6.71
C THR A 363 13.29 9.87 -7.92
N THR A 364 12.53 9.54 -8.97
CA THR A 364 13.10 8.93 -10.18
C THR A 364 13.92 9.88 -11.04
N GLU A 365 13.67 11.18 -10.95
CA GLU A 365 14.42 12.19 -11.69
C GLU A 365 15.70 12.59 -10.95
N LEU A 366 15.66 12.61 -9.62
CA LEU A 366 16.79 12.96 -8.77
C LEU A 366 17.86 11.86 -8.73
N TYR A 367 17.45 10.58 -8.58
CA TYR A 367 18.40 9.49 -8.47
C TYR A 367 18.82 8.94 -9.85
N PRO A 368 20.14 8.73 -10.07
CA PRO A 368 20.64 8.18 -11.32
C PRO A 368 20.23 6.72 -11.50
N THR A 369 20.19 6.27 -12.76
CA THR A 369 19.64 4.96 -13.15
C THR A 369 20.23 3.77 -12.38
N VAL A 370 21.50 3.87 -11.97
CA VAL A 370 22.27 2.82 -11.27
C VAL A 370 21.90 2.59 -9.80
N ILE A 371 21.30 3.58 -9.12
CA ILE A 371 20.91 3.50 -7.70
C ILE A 371 19.46 3.92 -7.48
N ARG A 372 18.68 4.02 -8.56
CA ARG A 372 17.32 4.55 -8.54
C ARG A 372 16.37 3.67 -7.74
N ASN A 373 16.49 2.34 -7.83
CA ASN A 373 15.63 1.43 -7.05
C ASN A 373 15.96 1.49 -5.55
N ILE A 374 17.25 1.52 -5.19
CA ILE A 374 17.67 1.71 -3.79
C ILE A 374 17.16 3.05 -3.23
N GLY A 375 17.27 4.14 -4.00
CA GLY A 375 16.75 5.45 -3.62
C GLY A 375 15.24 5.41 -3.32
N MET A 376 14.45 4.88 -4.25
CA MET A 376 13.00 4.73 -4.06
C MET A 376 12.63 3.78 -2.90
N GLY A 377 13.36 2.68 -2.75
CA GLY A 377 13.21 1.75 -1.62
C GLY A 377 13.45 2.42 -0.27
N THR A 378 14.41 3.34 -0.20
CA THR A 378 14.72 4.09 1.02
C THR A 378 13.65 5.15 1.33
N CYS A 379 13.18 5.88 0.31
CA CYS A 379 12.08 6.84 0.48
C CYS A 379 10.79 6.15 0.97
N THR A 380 10.47 4.99 0.39
CA THR A 380 9.29 4.20 0.79
C THR A 380 9.43 3.64 2.21
N PHE A 381 10.63 3.23 2.64
CA PHE A 381 10.89 2.85 4.04
C PHE A 381 10.48 3.94 5.02
N TRP A 382 10.95 5.17 4.81
CA TRP A 382 10.62 6.32 5.67
C TRP A 382 9.13 6.67 5.63
N ALA A 383 8.49 6.61 4.45
CA ALA A 383 7.07 6.84 4.32
C ALA A 383 6.23 5.81 5.10
N ARG A 384 6.63 4.52 5.05
CA ARG A 384 5.94 3.44 5.77
C ARG A 384 6.20 3.50 7.27
N LEU A 385 7.38 3.92 7.71
CA LEU A 385 7.67 4.16 9.12
C LEU A 385 6.70 5.20 9.72
N GLY A 386 6.44 6.29 9.00
CA GLY A 386 5.43 7.28 9.41
C GLY A 386 4.02 6.68 9.56
N GLY A 387 3.60 5.83 8.61
CA GLY A 387 2.32 5.12 8.67
C GLY A 387 2.24 4.12 9.84
N VAL A 388 3.35 3.48 10.19
CA VAL A 388 3.43 2.55 11.34
C VAL A 388 3.43 3.28 12.66
N ILE A 389 3.95 4.51 12.77
CA ILE A 389 3.98 5.30 14.02
C ILE A 389 2.65 6.04 14.27
N ALA A 390 1.93 6.39 13.20
CA ALA A 390 0.74 7.24 13.28
C ALA A 390 -0.39 6.74 14.21
N PRO A 391 -0.82 5.46 14.17
CA PRO A 391 -1.90 4.99 15.03
C PRO A 391 -1.53 4.96 16.52
N GLN A 392 -0.26 4.79 16.87
CA GLN A 392 0.24 4.77 18.24
C GLN A 392 0.15 6.19 18.82
N ILE A 393 0.55 7.20 18.06
CA ILE A 393 0.41 8.61 18.47
C ILE A 393 -1.07 8.94 18.75
N ASN A 394 -1.99 8.44 17.90
CA ASN A 394 -3.43 8.64 18.12
C ASN A 394 -3.95 7.91 19.36
N GLN A 395 -3.42 6.72 19.67
CA GLN A 395 -3.79 5.98 20.88
C GLN A 395 -3.22 6.62 22.16
N LEU A 396 -2.03 7.22 22.11
CA LEU A 396 -1.50 8.01 23.24
C LEU A 396 -2.36 9.28 23.47
N GLY A 397 -2.97 9.80 22.40
CA GLY A 397 -3.84 10.97 22.44
C GLY A 397 -5.20 10.76 23.13
N THR A 398 -5.59 9.55 23.57
CA THR A 398 -6.87 9.37 24.28
C THR A 398 -6.89 9.95 25.70
N GLY A 399 -5.71 10.26 26.27
CA GLY A 399 -5.59 10.90 27.59
C GLY A 399 -5.31 12.42 27.56
N SER A 400 -4.89 12.96 26.42
CA SER A 400 -4.60 14.39 26.20
C SER A 400 -5.62 14.99 25.23
N GLU A 401 -5.92 16.30 25.29
CA GLU A 401 -6.83 16.90 24.30
C GLU A 401 -6.40 16.56 22.85
N VAL A 402 -7.38 16.32 21.97
CA VAL A 402 -7.28 15.94 20.53
C VAL A 402 -6.28 16.80 19.71
N LYS A 403 -5.84 17.93 20.26
CA LYS A 403 -4.88 18.88 19.70
C LYS A 403 -3.45 18.31 19.55
N VAL A 404 -3.02 17.39 20.43
CA VAL A 404 -1.61 16.94 20.46
C VAL A 404 -1.18 16.16 19.19
N PRO A 405 -1.92 15.14 18.72
CA PRO A 405 -1.55 14.45 17.47
C PRO A 405 -1.56 15.36 16.25
N VAL A 406 -2.54 16.25 16.15
CA VAL A 406 -2.69 17.18 15.00
C VAL A 406 -1.52 18.16 14.94
N MET A 407 -1.11 18.72 16.08
CA MET A 407 0.04 19.63 16.14
C MET A 407 1.33 18.89 15.77
N PHE A 408 1.51 17.65 16.24
CA PHE A 408 2.69 16.85 15.91
C PHE A 408 2.81 16.59 14.40
N PHE A 409 1.76 16.06 13.76
CA PHE A 409 1.78 15.82 12.31
C PHE A 409 1.90 17.12 11.51
N GLY A 410 1.23 18.19 11.95
CA GLY A 410 1.32 19.51 11.32
C GLY A 410 2.76 20.07 11.33
N CYS A 411 3.45 19.99 12.47
CA CYS A 411 4.84 20.42 12.58
C CYS A 411 5.78 19.59 11.68
N MET A 412 5.59 18.27 11.59
CA MET A 412 6.41 17.44 10.70
C MET A 412 6.22 17.80 9.22
N VAL A 413 4.99 18.11 8.80
CA VAL A 413 4.71 18.55 7.42
C VAL A 413 5.33 19.92 7.14
N LEU A 414 5.30 20.85 8.09
CA LEU A 414 5.94 22.16 7.93
C LEU A 414 7.46 22.06 7.83
N VAL A 415 8.09 21.25 8.67
CA VAL A 415 9.54 20.99 8.61
C VAL A 415 9.89 20.30 7.29
N GLY A 416 9.13 19.27 6.89
CA GLY A 416 9.33 18.58 5.61
C GLY A 416 9.15 19.51 4.41
N GLY A 417 8.12 20.35 4.41
CA GLY A 417 7.88 21.36 3.39
C GLY A 417 8.99 22.41 3.31
N GLY A 418 9.53 22.83 4.45
CA GLY A 418 10.69 23.72 4.49
C GLY A 418 11.96 23.08 3.92
N LEU A 419 12.19 21.80 4.23
CA LEU A 419 13.31 21.03 3.66
C LEU A 419 13.16 20.84 2.14
N LEU A 420 11.94 20.69 1.61
CA LEU A 420 11.69 20.61 0.17
C LEU A 420 12.10 21.89 -0.60
N LEU A 421 12.19 23.05 0.07
CA LEU A 421 12.69 24.28 -0.57
C LEU A 421 14.21 24.25 -0.81
N LEU A 422 14.95 23.36 -0.13
CA LEU A 422 16.38 23.16 -0.32
C LEU A 422 16.68 22.21 -1.49
N LEU A 423 15.66 21.54 -2.04
CA LEU A 423 15.83 20.58 -3.10
C LEU A 423 15.94 21.28 -4.47
N PRO A 424 16.83 20.82 -5.36
CA PRO A 424 17.01 21.40 -6.68
C PRO A 424 15.80 21.12 -7.60
N ASP A 425 15.52 22.07 -8.48
CA ASP A 425 14.49 21.90 -9.52
C ASP A 425 15.00 20.94 -10.62
N THR A 426 14.18 19.93 -10.95
CA THR A 426 14.47 18.95 -12.01
C THR A 426 13.89 19.37 -13.36
N HIS A 427 13.12 20.45 -13.43
CA HIS A 427 12.43 20.87 -14.64
C HIS A 427 13.40 21.23 -15.78
N ASN A 428 13.22 20.60 -16.95
CA ASN A 428 14.03 20.77 -18.16
C ASN A 428 15.52 20.44 -18.04
N GLN A 429 15.96 19.76 -16.97
CA GLN A 429 17.35 19.30 -16.87
C GLN A 429 17.52 17.91 -17.50
N GLN A 430 18.72 17.63 -18.01
CA GLN A 430 19.06 16.28 -18.47
C GLN A 430 19.20 15.37 -17.25
N LEU A 431 18.59 14.18 -17.35
CA LEU A 431 18.58 13.22 -16.25
C LEU A 431 19.97 12.60 -16.07
N PRO A 432 20.44 12.47 -14.83
CA PRO A 432 21.71 11.82 -14.57
C PRO A 432 21.57 10.31 -14.82
N ASP A 433 22.41 9.76 -15.68
CA ASP A 433 22.47 8.32 -15.91
C ASP A 433 23.51 7.66 -15.02
N THR A 434 24.62 8.36 -14.75
CA THR A 434 25.73 7.90 -13.90
C THR A 434 25.89 8.77 -12.65
N VAL A 435 26.62 8.24 -11.64
CA VAL A 435 26.96 9.01 -10.43
C VAL A 435 27.86 10.21 -10.76
N GLN A 436 28.72 10.08 -11.75
CA GLN A 436 29.60 11.15 -12.22
C GLN A 436 28.83 12.31 -12.83
N ASP A 437 27.69 12.06 -13.47
CA ASP A 437 26.81 13.12 -13.99
C ASP A 437 26.22 13.98 -12.86
N VAL A 438 25.92 13.36 -11.71
CA VAL A 438 25.44 14.06 -10.50
C VAL A 438 26.57 14.87 -9.84
N GLU A 439 27.78 14.32 -9.77
CA GLU A 439 28.94 15.04 -9.23
C GLU A 439 29.26 16.27 -10.11
N ASN A 440 29.31 16.09 -11.43
CA ASN A 440 29.62 17.16 -12.38
C ASN A 440 28.54 18.26 -12.40
N SER A 441 27.27 17.93 -12.25
CA SER A 441 26.20 18.93 -12.16
C SER A 441 26.27 19.75 -10.87
N HIS A 442 26.63 19.13 -9.74
CA HIS A 442 26.92 19.83 -8.48
C HIS A 442 28.10 20.80 -8.62
N TYR A 443 29.19 20.40 -9.30
CA TYR A 443 30.33 21.28 -9.57
C TYR A 443 29.93 22.48 -10.43
N ASN A 444 29.20 22.25 -11.54
CA ASN A 444 28.72 23.33 -12.41
C ASN A 444 27.72 24.27 -11.69
N GLY A 445 26.87 23.75 -10.80
CA GLY A 445 25.95 24.56 -9.99
C GLY A 445 26.67 25.46 -8.99
N MET A 446 27.73 24.95 -8.35
CA MET A 446 28.60 25.74 -7.47
C MET A 446 29.41 26.78 -8.26
N GLU A 447 29.84 26.46 -9.49
CA GLU A 447 30.56 27.39 -10.37
C GLU A 447 29.65 28.53 -10.85
N ILE A 448 28.40 28.24 -11.21
CA ILE A 448 27.39 29.25 -11.56
C ILE A 448 27.09 30.17 -10.37
N GLN A 449 26.92 29.63 -9.15
CA GLN A 449 26.76 30.43 -7.93
C GLN A 449 28.01 31.28 -7.62
N SER A 450 29.21 30.77 -7.88
CA SER A 450 30.45 31.56 -7.70
C SER A 450 30.60 32.70 -8.73
N SER A 451 30.04 32.52 -9.93
CA SER A 451 30.06 33.53 -11.00
C SER A 451 28.96 34.61 -10.87
N THR A 452 27.92 34.36 -10.07
CA THR A 452 26.87 35.35 -9.76
C THR A 452 27.20 36.24 -8.55
N THR A 453 28.34 35.99 -7.89
CA THR A 453 28.92 36.85 -6.85
C THR A 453 30.21 37.50 -7.33
N CYS A 454 30.11 38.45 -8.26
CA CYS A 454 31.10 39.51 -8.42
C CYS A 454 30.33 40.86 -8.47
N PRO A 455 30.88 41.90 -7.81
CA PRO A 455 30.14 43.04 -7.26
C PRO A 455 29.43 43.95 -8.27
#